data_AF-A0A2A4F7V4-F1
#
_entry.id   AF-A0A2A4F7V4-F1
#
_cell.length_a   1.000
_cell.length_b   1.000
_cell.length_c   1.000
_cell.angle_alpha   90.00
_cell.angle_beta   90.00
_cell.angle_gamma   90.00
#
_symmetry.space_group_name_H-M   'P 1'
#
loop_
_entity.id
_entity.type
_entity.pdbx_description
1 polymer ?
#
loop_
_entity_poly.entity_id
_entity_poly.type
_entity_poly.pdbx_seq_one_letter_code
_entity_poly.pdbx_strand_id
1 'polypeptide(L)'
;MLTTLAIAGYRSLRELIVPLGKLNIVTGPNGSGKSSVYRALRLLAVTARGGVIPSLAREGGLQSTLWAGPERFSRAMLAGEEPVTGVRRHEPVSLRLGFAGDTFGYAIDLGLPSPSESQFALDPVIKRECIWNGPMLRPSALLVDRHGAVLRARDADGEWQTVPQPVASFDSMMTEFSDPRSAPEMIAVREQIRSWRFYDHFRTDAEAPVRLPQIGTHTPVLSDDGTDLAAALQTITEIGEAAALDAAIDDAFPGSRLEIVNHSGRFEVTMRQHGLLRALSAAELSDGTLRYLLLVAALLTPRPPQLLVLNEPETSLHPDLLPALARLIAHASTRSQVLVVSHATRLIAALEREEGSLSVMLEKQLGSTRIANIDEYDIPAWKWPSR
;
A
#
# COMPACT_ATOMS: atom_id res chain seq x y z
N MET A 1 -10.39 -9.55 -5.52
CA MET A 1 -9.68 -8.26 -5.36
C MET A 1 -10.03 -7.69 -3.99
N LEU A 2 -9.37 -6.62 -3.52
CA LEU A 2 -9.84 -5.91 -2.33
C LEU A 2 -11.04 -5.04 -2.71
N THR A 3 -12.07 -5.04 -1.87
CA THR A 3 -13.27 -4.22 -2.05
C THR A 3 -13.35 -3.11 -1.00
N THR A 4 -12.62 -3.27 0.11
CA THR A 4 -12.71 -2.35 1.25
C THR A 4 -11.38 -2.29 1.98
N LEU A 5 -10.95 -1.08 2.33
CA LEU A 5 -9.88 -0.82 3.29
C LEU A 5 -10.49 -0.14 4.51
N ALA A 6 -10.22 -0.66 5.71
CA ALA A 6 -10.69 -0.10 6.96
C ALA A 6 -9.52 0.25 7.87
N ILE A 7 -9.54 1.46 8.41
CA ILE A 7 -8.49 1.98 9.30
C ILE A 7 -9.17 2.71 10.46
N ALA A 8 -8.78 2.40 11.69
CA ALA A 8 -9.27 3.13 12.86
C ALA A 8 -8.15 3.37 13.88
N GLY A 9 -8.21 4.55 14.51
CA GLY A 9 -7.25 4.96 15.54
C GLY A 9 -5.86 5.31 15.01
N TYR A 10 -5.65 5.51 13.71
CA TYR A 10 -4.34 5.83 13.13
C TYR A 10 -4.21 7.30 12.73
N ARG A 11 -3.50 8.10 13.53
CA ARG A 11 -3.27 9.53 13.27
C ARG A 11 -4.60 10.26 13.05
N SER A 12 -4.79 10.96 11.93
CA SER A 12 -6.05 11.62 11.59
C SER A 12 -7.18 10.64 11.22
N LEU A 13 -6.89 9.35 11.01
CA LEU A 13 -7.86 8.32 10.64
C LEU A 13 -8.51 7.75 11.90
N ARG A 14 -9.48 8.48 12.46
CA ARG A 14 -10.25 8.02 13.62
C ARG A 14 -11.00 6.74 13.28
N GLU A 15 -11.79 6.77 12.21
CA GLU A 15 -12.40 5.63 11.55
C GLU A 15 -12.61 6.02 10.09
N LEU A 16 -11.97 5.28 9.18
CA LEU A 16 -12.05 5.52 7.74
C LEU A 16 -12.26 4.17 7.06
N ILE A 17 -13.38 4.04 6.35
CA ILE A 17 -13.71 2.88 5.52
C ILE A 17 -13.72 3.36 4.08
N VAL A 18 -12.81 2.82 3.27
CA VAL A 18 -12.58 3.25 1.89
C VAL A 18 -13.06 2.13 0.96
N PRO A 19 -14.06 2.39 0.09
CA PRO A 19 -14.37 1.47 -1.00
C PRO A 19 -13.19 1.40 -1.96
N LEU A 20 -12.94 0.19 -2.50
CA LEU A 20 -11.86 -0.03 -3.46
C LEU A 20 -12.40 -0.66 -4.75
N GLY A 21 -12.05 -0.05 -5.88
CA GLY A 21 -12.23 -0.57 -7.24
C GLY A 21 -10.90 -1.03 -7.84
N LYS A 22 -10.87 -1.23 -9.18
CA LYS A 22 -9.64 -1.65 -9.88
C LYS A 22 -8.58 -0.55 -9.91
N LEU A 23 -8.99 0.68 -10.19
CA LEU A 23 -8.15 1.87 -10.17
C LEU A 23 -8.72 2.87 -9.16
N ASN A 24 -7.95 3.18 -8.12
CA ASN A 24 -8.37 4.04 -7.01
C ASN A 24 -7.52 5.30 -7.00
N ILE A 25 -8.14 6.48 -6.95
CA ILE A 25 -7.45 7.76 -7.01
C ILE A 25 -7.75 8.50 -5.71
N VAL A 26 -6.79 8.49 -4.79
CA VAL A 26 -6.92 9.13 -3.48
C VAL A 26 -6.41 10.57 -3.58
N THR A 27 -7.32 11.53 -3.43
CA THR A 27 -7.07 12.97 -3.58
C THR A 27 -7.44 13.73 -2.31
N GLY A 28 -7.14 15.04 -2.27
CA GLY A 28 -7.52 15.91 -1.15
C GLY A 28 -6.46 16.95 -0.77
N PRO A 29 -6.81 17.99 0.02
CA PRO A 29 -5.89 19.03 0.45
C PRO A 29 -4.69 18.52 1.27
N ASN A 30 -3.69 19.36 1.50
CA ASN A 30 -2.60 19.03 2.42
C ASN A 30 -3.13 18.78 3.84
N GLY A 31 -2.65 17.73 4.49
CA GLY A 31 -3.10 17.34 5.83
C GLY A 31 -4.47 16.64 5.90
N SER A 32 -5.10 16.34 4.76
CA SER A 32 -6.38 15.60 4.68
C SER A 32 -6.30 14.15 5.18
N GLY A 33 -5.12 13.54 5.24
CA GLY A 33 -4.92 12.16 5.70
C GLY A 33 -4.41 11.18 4.64
N LYS A 34 -4.15 11.63 3.40
CA LYS A 34 -3.62 10.79 2.30
C LYS A 34 -2.37 9.99 2.68
N SER A 35 -1.35 10.67 3.23
CA SER A 35 -0.13 9.99 3.69
C SER A 35 -0.39 9.03 4.85
N SER A 36 -1.42 9.27 5.67
CA SER A 36 -1.86 8.32 6.70
C SER A 36 -2.48 7.08 6.09
N VAL A 37 -3.28 7.20 5.02
CA VAL A 37 -3.85 6.05 4.29
C VAL A 37 -2.73 5.21 3.66
N TYR A 38 -1.79 5.85 2.97
CA TYR A 38 -0.61 5.18 2.40
C TYR A 38 0.18 4.42 3.48
N ARG A 39 0.50 5.07 4.60
CA ARG A 39 1.26 4.44 5.69
C ARG A 39 0.48 3.32 6.38
N ALA A 40 -0.84 3.42 6.51
CA ALA A 40 -1.68 2.35 7.04
C ALA A 40 -1.67 1.10 6.15
N LEU A 41 -1.75 1.26 4.82
CA LEU A 41 -1.57 0.15 3.87
C LEU A 41 -0.17 -0.45 3.96
N ARG A 42 0.86 0.38 4.12
CA ARG A 42 2.24 -0.09 4.31
C ARG A 42 2.41 -0.86 5.62
N LEU A 43 1.76 -0.42 6.71
CA LEU A 43 1.73 -1.15 7.98
C LEU A 43 1.05 -2.52 7.80
N LEU A 44 -0.09 -2.60 7.12
CA LEU A 44 -0.74 -3.87 6.75
C LEU A 44 0.20 -4.77 5.93
N ALA A 45 0.92 -4.22 4.95
CA ALA A 45 1.87 -5.01 4.16
C ALA A 45 3.01 -5.61 4.99
N VAL A 46 3.45 -4.87 6.00
CA VAL A 46 4.54 -5.26 6.87
C VAL A 46 4.10 -6.26 7.96
N THR A 47 2.81 -6.35 8.32
CA THR A 47 2.33 -7.40 9.25
C THR A 47 2.62 -8.80 8.71
N ALA A 48 2.40 -9.02 7.41
CA ALA A 48 2.67 -10.29 6.74
C ALA A 48 4.17 -10.66 6.66
N ARG A 49 5.07 -9.74 7.07
CA ARG A 49 6.53 -9.93 7.14
C ARG A 49 7.07 -9.84 8.58
N GLY A 50 6.21 -9.74 9.59
CA GLY A 50 6.61 -9.66 11.01
C GLY A 50 7.19 -8.32 11.46
N GLY A 51 7.07 -7.27 10.65
CA GLY A 51 7.75 -6.00 10.93
C GLY A 51 6.87 -4.91 11.57
N VAL A 52 5.62 -5.22 11.96
CA VAL A 52 4.63 -4.20 12.33
C VAL A 52 5.03 -3.43 13.60
N ILE A 53 5.53 -4.14 14.62
CA ILE A 53 5.98 -3.54 15.87
C ILE A 53 7.21 -2.64 15.67
N PRO A 54 8.31 -3.09 15.03
CA PRO A 54 9.43 -2.22 14.69
C PRO A 54 9.03 -1.03 13.81
N SER A 55 8.06 -1.19 12.91
CA SER A 55 7.59 -0.11 12.05
C SER A 55 6.89 0.98 12.84
N LEU A 56 6.02 0.61 13.79
CA LEU A 56 5.38 1.56 14.69
C LEU A 56 6.40 2.22 15.65
N ALA A 57 7.37 1.46 16.15
CA ALA A 57 8.44 2.01 16.99
C ALA A 57 9.25 3.10 16.26
N ARG A 58 9.61 2.88 14.98
CA ARG A 58 10.28 3.88 14.15
C ARG A 58 9.44 5.14 13.90
N GLU A 59 8.11 5.04 13.98
CA GLU A 59 7.20 6.18 13.92
C GLU A 59 7.01 6.90 15.28
N GLY A 60 7.81 6.56 16.30
CA GLY A 60 7.69 7.13 17.65
C GLY A 60 6.76 6.34 18.59
N GLY A 61 6.45 5.09 18.24
CA GLY A 61 5.64 4.18 19.05
C GLY A 61 4.13 4.33 18.85
N LEU A 62 3.37 3.47 19.52
CA LEU A 62 1.90 3.48 19.38
C LEU A 62 1.30 4.82 19.81
N GLN A 63 1.79 5.43 20.90
CA GLN A 63 1.25 6.70 21.40
C GLN A 63 1.34 7.85 20.38
N SER A 64 2.45 7.94 19.65
CA SER A 64 2.68 8.98 18.64
C SER A 64 1.89 8.76 17.35
N THR A 65 1.47 7.51 17.09
CA THR A 65 0.75 7.13 15.87
C THR A 65 -0.76 7.13 16.03
N LEU A 66 -1.28 7.29 17.25
CA LEU A 66 -2.72 7.32 17.52
C LEU A 66 -3.36 8.65 17.13
N TRP A 67 -4.68 8.61 16.97
CA TRP A 67 -5.52 9.81 17.02
C TRP A 67 -5.19 10.64 18.28
N ALA A 68 -5.05 11.96 18.13
CA ALA A 68 -4.70 12.86 19.23
C ALA A 68 -5.86 13.76 19.69
N GLY A 69 -7.02 13.69 19.02
CA GLY A 69 -8.21 14.46 19.40
C GLY A 69 -9.12 13.72 20.40
N PRO A 70 -10.25 14.35 20.78
CA PRO A 70 -11.21 13.76 21.70
C PRO A 70 -11.92 12.55 21.08
N GLU A 71 -12.48 11.68 21.93
CA GLU A 71 -13.28 10.51 21.51
C GLU A 71 -14.63 10.92 20.90
N ARG A 72 -15.20 12.06 21.33
CA ARG A 72 -16.49 12.57 20.86
C ARG A 72 -16.39 14.08 20.67
N PHE A 73 -17.07 14.57 19.64
CA PHE A 73 -17.26 16.00 19.40
C PHE A 73 -18.70 16.38 19.75
N SER A 74 -18.88 17.52 20.43
CA SER A 74 -20.21 18.10 20.63
C SER A 74 -20.70 18.75 19.32
N ARG A 75 -22.02 18.96 19.20
CA ARG A 75 -22.58 19.69 18.05
C ARG A 75 -22.02 21.11 17.96
N ALA A 76 -21.81 21.78 19.09
CA ALA A 76 -21.22 23.11 19.19
C ALA A 76 -19.74 23.11 18.72
N MET A 77 -18.95 22.10 19.08
CA MET A 77 -17.59 21.93 18.54
C MET A 77 -17.58 21.73 17.02
N LEU A 78 -18.50 20.89 16.50
CA LEU A 78 -18.65 20.66 15.06
C LEU A 78 -19.08 21.92 14.30
N ALA A 79 -19.90 22.78 14.92
CA ALA A 79 -20.31 24.07 14.38
C ALA A 79 -19.25 25.18 14.54
N GLY A 80 -18.18 24.94 15.29
CA GLY A 80 -17.14 25.93 15.59
C GLY A 80 -17.55 26.97 16.64
N GLU A 81 -18.62 26.72 17.38
CA GLU A 81 -19.14 27.58 18.45
C GLU A 81 -18.32 27.44 19.74
N GLU A 82 -17.65 26.30 19.93
CA GLU A 82 -16.81 25.99 21.10
C GLU A 82 -15.43 25.47 20.67
N PRO A 83 -14.36 25.78 21.44
CA PRO A 83 -13.05 25.20 21.19
C PRO A 83 -13.04 23.69 21.45
N VAL A 84 -12.24 22.96 20.66
CA VAL A 84 -12.06 21.51 20.87
C VAL A 84 -11.29 21.29 22.17
N THR A 85 -11.95 20.66 23.14
CA THR A 85 -11.36 20.28 24.44
C THR A 85 -11.33 18.76 24.60
N GLY A 86 -10.27 18.25 25.23
CA GLY A 86 -10.12 16.82 25.51
C GLY A 86 -10.81 16.43 26.81
N VAL A 87 -11.65 15.40 26.77
CA VAL A 87 -12.14 14.69 27.97
C VAL A 87 -11.23 13.48 28.22
N ARG A 88 -11.18 12.98 29.46
CA ARG A 88 -10.49 11.72 29.79
C ARG A 88 -10.95 10.61 28.83
N ARG A 89 -10.01 9.90 28.20
CA ARG A 89 -10.33 8.74 27.36
C ARG A 89 -10.98 7.63 28.17
N HIS A 90 -12.06 7.08 27.64
CA HIS A 90 -12.78 5.94 28.21
C HIS A 90 -12.54 4.66 27.41
N GLU A 91 -12.21 4.76 26.12
CA GLU A 91 -11.95 3.59 25.27
C GLU A 91 -10.48 3.14 25.39
N PRO A 92 -10.22 1.81 25.37
CA PRO A 92 -8.86 1.31 25.29
C PRO A 92 -8.15 1.83 24.05
N VAL A 93 -6.86 2.13 24.19
CA VAL A 93 -5.99 2.43 23.04
C VAL A 93 -6.00 1.25 22.07
N SER A 94 -6.41 1.52 20.83
CA SER A 94 -6.58 0.54 19.76
C SER A 94 -6.27 1.19 18.41
N LEU A 95 -5.29 0.63 17.71
CA LEU A 95 -4.97 0.87 16.31
C LEU A 95 -5.45 -0.33 15.52
N ARG A 96 -6.46 -0.14 14.67
CA ARG A 96 -7.07 -1.23 13.91
C ARG A 96 -6.85 -1.01 12.43
N LEU A 97 -6.37 -2.05 11.77
CA LEU A 97 -6.15 -2.08 10.33
C LEU A 97 -6.84 -3.31 9.77
N GLY A 98 -7.47 -3.18 8.62
CA GLY A 98 -8.09 -4.32 7.96
C GLY A 98 -8.46 -4.04 6.51
N PHE A 99 -8.75 -5.12 5.80
CA PHE A 99 -9.33 -5.06 4.47
C PHE A 99 -10.36 -6.17 4.30
N ALA A 100 -11.24 -6.00 3.34
CA ALA A 100 -12.10 -7.06 2.82
C ALA A 100 -11.90 -7.18 1.31
N GLY A 101 -12.13 -8.39 0.81
CA GLY A 101 -12.19 -8.69 -0.61
C GLY A 101 -13.23 -9.75 -0.88
N ASP A 102 -13.31 -10.17 -2.15
CA ASP A 102 -14.30 -11.15 -2.61
C ASP A 102 -14.17 -12.50 -1.89
N THR A 103 -12.93 -12.91 -1.62
CA THR A 103 -12.60 -14.21 -1.01
C THR A 103 -12.32 -14.10 0.47
N PHE A 104 -11.42 -13.20 0.88
CA PHE A 104 -10.99 -13.08 2.27
C PHE A 104 -11.04 -11.66 2.75
N GLY A 105 -11.36 -11.49 4.03
CA GLY A 105 -11.05 -10.30 4.79
C GLY A 105 -10.08 -10.59 5.92
N TYR A 106 -9.36 -9.56 6.34
CA TYR A 106 -8.37 -9.59 7.39
C TYR A 106 -8.49 -8.35 8.27
N ALA A 107 -8.30 -8.52 9.58
CA ALA A 107 -8.20 -7.41 10.52
C ALA A 107 -7.18 -7.72 11.61
N ILE A 108 -6.49 -6.67 12.05
CA ILE A 108 -5.55 -6.67 13.17
C ILE A 108 -5.87 -5.51 14.12
N ASP A 109 -5.86 -5.78 15.43
CA ASP A 109 -6.00 -4.80 16.51
C ASP A 109 -4.72 -4.75 17.35
N LEU A 110 -4.08 -3.59 17.38
CA LEU A 110 -2.88 -3.29 18.14
C LEU A 110 -3.22 -2.36 19.30
N GLY A 111 -2.83 -2.74 20.52
CA GLY A 111 -3.05 -1.95 21.72
C GLY A 111 -1.81 -1.84 22.57
N LEU A 112 -1.88 -1.06 23.65
CA LEU A 112 -0.81 -0.98 24.64
C LEU A 112 -0.70 -2.30 25.44
N PRO A 113 0.50 -2.67 25.89
CA PRO A 113 0.68 -3.78 26.83
C PRO A 113 0.04 -3.43 28.17
N SER A 114 -0.15 -4.44 29.01
CA SER A 114 -0.51 -4.19 30.42
C SER A 114 0.65 -3.45 31.10
N PRO A 115 0.37 -2.50 32.02
CA PRO A 115 1.42 -1.82 32.77
C PRO A 115 2.38 -2.82 33.42
N SER A 116 3.68 -2.61 33.24
CA SER A 116 4.73 -3.46 33.78
C SER A 116 6.03 -2.67 33.98
N GLU A 117 6.97 -3.23 34.73
CA GLU A 117 8.33 -2.68 34.91
C GLU A 117 9.28 -3.02 33.74
N SER A 118 8.77 -3.69 32.70
CA SER A 118 9.54 -4.07 31.53
C SER A 118 10.05 -2.84 30.79
N GLN A 119 11.28 -2.91 30.28
CA GLN A 119 11.80 -1.90 29.36
C GLN A 119 11.03 -1.87 28.02
N PHE A 120 10.24 -2.92 27.73
CA PHE A 120 9.35 -3.02 26.58
C PHE A 120 7.90 -2.59 26.90
N ALA A 121 7.66 -1.86 27.99
CA ALA A 121 6.30 -1.45 28.41
C ALA A 121 5.58 -0.49 27.44
N LEU A 122 6.26 -0.02 26.38
CA LEU A 122 5.68 0.80 25.32
C LEU A 122 5.52 0.06 23.98
N ASP A 123 5.98 -1.20 23.89
CA ASP A 123 5.87 -1.98 22.67
C ASP A 123 4.40 -2.35 22.41
N PRO A 124 3.85 -2.01 21.23
CA PRO A 124 2.50 -2.40 20.89
C PRO A 124 2.32 -3.92 20.97
N VAL A 125 1.14 -4.34 21.42
CA VAL A 125 0.72 -5.74 21.50
C VAL A 125 -0.41 -5.98 20.53
N ILE A 126 -0.31 -7.05 19.76
CA ILE A 126 -1.40 -7.56 18.95
C ILE A 126 -2.44 -8.18 19.88
N LYS A 127 -3.60 -7.52 19.99
CA LYS A 127 -4.71 -7.95 20.84
C LYS A 127 -5.57 -8.99 20.13
N ARG A 128 -5.79 -8.79 18.83
CA ARG A 128 -6.59 -9.69 18.01
C ARG A 128 -6.13 -9.65 16.55
N GLU A 129 -6.16 -10.80 15.89
CA GLU A 129 -6.07 -10.92 14.43
C GLU A 129 -7.12 -11.92 13.96
N CYS A 130 -7.77 -11.66 12.83
CA CYS A 130 -8.71 -12.61 12.27
C CYS A 130 -8.72 -12.60 10.74
N ILE A 131 -9.02 -13.76 10.18
CA ILE A 131 -9.33 -13.97 8.76
C ILE A 131 -10.75 -14.51 8.67
N TRP A 132 -11.52 -14.00 7.72
CA TRP A 132 -12.87 -14.49 7.42
C TRP A 132 -13.09 -14.64 5.92
N ASN A 133 -14.08 -15.44 5.55
CA ASN A 133 -14.53 -15.59 4.18
C ASN A 133 -15.47 -14.45 3.76
N GLY A 134 -15.26 -13.91 2.57
CA GLY A 134 -16.13 -12.92 1.94
C GLY A 134 -15.96 -11.47 2.42
N PRO A 135 -16.84 -10.57 1.95
CA PRO A 135 -16.62 -9.13 2.02
C PRO A 135 -16.91 -8.51 3.39
N MET A 136 -17.50 -9.27 4.33
CA MET A 136 -17.91 -8.74 5.63
C MET A 136 -17.72 -9.77 6.73
N LEU A 137 -17.16 -9.33 7.85
CA LEU A 137 -16.98 -10.17 9.03
C LEU A 137 -18.32 -10.60 9.63
N ARG A 138 -18.56 -11.93 9.64
CA ARG A 138 -19.65 -12.60 10.36
C ARG A 138 -19.07 -13.72 11.21
N PRO A 139 -19.63 -14.02 12.40
CA PRO A 139 -19.12 -15.12 13.24
C PRO A 139 -19.07 -16.47 12.52
N SER A 140 -20.04 -16.75 11.65
CA SER A 140 -20.07 -17.97 10.84
C SER A 140 -19.02 -18.00 9.73
N ALA A 141 -18.49 -16.84 9.32
CA ALA A 141 -17.51 -16.72 8.25
C ALA A 141 -16.05 -16.65 8.77
N LEU A 142 -15.84 -16.56 10.08
CA LEU A 142 -14.50 -16.61 10.67
C LEU A 142 -13.82 -17.94 10.34
N LEU A 143 -12.60 -17.86 9.82
CA LEU A 143 -11.78 -19.00 9.44
C LEU A 143 -10.60 -19.16 10.39
N VAL A 144 -9.98 -18.03 10.75
CA VAL A 144 -8.84 -17.99 11.67
C VAL A 144 -9.04 -16.85 12.64
N ASP A 145 -8.83 -17.13 13.92
CA ASP A 145 -9.02 -16.18 15.01
C ASP A 145 -7.89 -16.33 16.01
N ARG A 146 -7.06 -15.29 16.09
CA ARG A 146 -6.06 -15.13 17.13
C ARG A 146 -6.57 -14.12 18.15
N HIS A 147 -6.57 -14.53 19.41
CA HIS A 147 -6.91 -13.69 20.55
C HIS A 147 -5.79 -13.74 21.59
N GLY A 148 -5.03 -12.65 21.73
CA GLY A 148 -3.79 -12.64 22.48
C GLY A 148 -2.80 -13.71 21.96
N ALA A 149 -2.43 -14.65 22.83
CA ALA A 149 -1.51 -15.74 22.49
C ALA A 149 -2.20 -16.96 21.87
N VAL A 150 -3.53 -17.06 21.95
CA VAL A 150 -4.28 -18.23 21.48
C VAL A 150 -4.64 -18.04 20.02
N LEU A 151 -4.26 -18.99 19.18
CA LEU A 151 -4.61 -19.06 17.77
C LEU A 151 -5.53 -20.27 17.52
N ARG A 152 -6.63 -20.05 16.80
CA ARG A 152 -7.53 -21.11 16.36
C ARG A 152 -7.80 -20.97 14.87
N ALA A 153 -7.94 -22.10 14.19
CA ALA A 153 -8.31 -22.17 12.79
C ALA A 153 -9.47 -23.18 12.62
N ARG A 154 -10.29 -22.98 11.59
CA ARG A 154 -11.29 -23.97 11.20
C ARG A 154 -10.65 -25.04 10.31
N ASP A 155 -11.00 -26.29 10.58
CA ASP A 155 -10.64 -27.41 9.70
C ASP A 155 -11.60 -27.54 8.52
N ALA A 156 -11.40 -28.59 7.71
CA ALA A 156 -12.23 -28.89 6.54
C ALA A 156 -13.70 -29.18 6.87
N ASP A 157 -13.99 -29.64 8.09
CA ASP A 157 -15.35 -29.90 8.57
C ASP A 157 -15.98 -28.62 9.18
N GLY A 158 -15.21 -27.54 9.29
CA GLY A 158 -15.63 -26.26 9.84
C GLY A 158 -15.51 -26.16 11.36
N GLU A 159 -14.91 -27.16 12.00
CA GLU A 159 -14.72 -27.22 13.44
C GLU A 159 -13.48 -26.45 13.88
N TRP A 160 -13.54 -25.85 15.07
CA TRP A 160 -12.42 -25.06 15.60
C TRP A 160 -11.33 -25.97 16.15
N GLN A 161 -10.12 -25.82 15.62
CA GLN A 161 -8.91 -26.44 16.14
C GLN A 161 -7.99 -25.37 16.74
N THR A 162 -7.53 -25.59 17.97
CA THR A 162 -6.52 -24.74 18.60
C THR A 162 -5.14 -25.10 18.06
N VAL A 163 -4.41 -24.10 17.58
CA VAL A 163 -3.02 -24.27 17.19
C VAL A 163 -2.18 -24.43 18.47
N PRO A 164 -1.42 -25.52 18.64
CA PRO A 164 -0.77 -25.84 19.92
C PRO A 164 0.29 -24.84 20.39
N GLN A 165 0.91 -24.12 19.45
CA GLN A 165 1.98 -23.18 19.76
C GLN A 165 1.38 -21.79 20.07
N PRO A 166 1.63 -21.23 21.27
CA PRO A 166 1.21 -19.88 21.58
C PRO A 166 1.98 -18.88 20.73
N VAL A 167 1.27 -17.88 20.22
CA VAL A 167 1.88 -16.79 19.43
C VAL A 167 2.29 -15.66 20.39
N ALA A 168 3.55 -15.23 20.36
CA ALA A 168 4.00 -14.15 21.23
C ALA A 168 3.20 -12.86 20.96
N SER A 169 2.99 -12.03 21.97
CA SER A 169 2.10 -10.86 21.90
C SER A 169 2.49 -9.81 20.85
N PHE A 170 3.72 -9.84 20.36
CA PHE A 170 4.29 -8.91 19.38
C PHE A 170 4.48 -9.52 17.99
N ASP A 171 4.43 -10.86 17.85
CA ASP A 171 4.54 -11.56 16.56
C ASP A 171 3.17 -11.70 15.93
N SER A 172 3.03 -11.53 14.61
CA SER A 172 1.74 -11.72 13.91
C SER A 172 1.46 -13.20 13.65
N MET A 173 0.19 -13.60 13.62
CA MET A 173 -0.16 -14.96 13.19
C MET A 173 0.32 -15.26 11.76
N MET A 174 0.53 -14.23 10.94
CA MET A 174 1.03 -14.37 9.57
C MET A 174 2.47 -14.90 9.50
N THR A 175 3.32 -14.70 10.52
CA THR A 175 4.71 -15.19 10.48
C THR A 175 4.88 -16.55 11.13
N GLU A 176 4.16 -16.80 12.22
CA GLU A 176 4.44 -17.96 13.08
C GLU A 176 3.85 -19.27 12.55
N PHE A 177 2.75 -19.22 11.80
CA PHE A 177 2.08 -20.43 11.35
C PHE A 177 2.33 -20.71 9.86
N SER A 178 2.80 -21.92 9.56
CA SER A 178 3.18 -22.32 8.20
C SER A 178 2.65 -23.68 7.76
N ASP A 179 1.74 -24.32 8.51
CA ASP A 179 1.15 -25.60 8.09
C ASP A 179 0.08 -25.37 7.00
N PRO A 180 0.32 -25.80 5.75
CA PRO A 180 -0.63 -25.60 4.66
C PRO A 180 -1.90 -26.44 4.77
N ARG A 181 -1.92 -27.46 5.63
CA ARG A 181 -3.09 -28.36 5.75
C ARG A 181 -4.11 -27.86 6.74
N SER A 182 -3.67 -27.24 7.84
CA SER A 182 -4.55 -26.85 8.94
C SER A 182 -5.04 -25.41 8.86
N ALA A 183 -4.37 -24.54 8.09
CA ALA A 183 -4.83 -23.15 7.88
C ALA A 183 -4.37 -22.59 6.52
N PRO A 184 -4.81 -23.17 5.39
CA PRO A 184 -4.43 -22.72 4.04
C PRO A 184 -4.76 -21.24 3.79
N GLU A 185 -5.82 -20.71 4.43
CA GLU A 185 -6.26 -19.32 4.28
C GLU A 185 -5.28 -18.32 4.86
N MET A 186 -4.54 -18.68 5.93
CA MET A 186 -3.45 -17.84 6.44
C MET A 186 -2.36 -17.68 5.40
N ILE A 187 -2.00 -18.77 4.71
CA ILE A 187 -0.99 -18.74 3.64
C ILE A 187 -1.52 -17.90 2.47
N ALA A 188 -2.77 -18.11 2.06
CA ALA A 188 -3.38 -17.36 0.96
C ALA A 188 -3.39 -15.85 1.24
N VAL A 189 -3.87 -15.43 2.41
CA VAL A 189 -3.91 -14.02 2.82
C VAL A 189 -2.50 -13.45 2.99
N ARG A 190 -1.57 -14.21 3.58
CA ARG A 190 -0.17 -13.79 3.72
C ARG A 190 0.49 -13.55 2.36
N GLU A 191 0.37 -14.48 1.42
CA GLU A 191 0.98 -14.33 0.10
C GLU A 191 0.29 -13.23 -0.72
N GLN A 192 -1.03 -13.05 -0.56
CA GLN A 192 -1.75 -11.89 -1.09
C GLN A 192 -1.13 -10.58 -0.59
N ILE A 193 -0.97 -10.41 0.73
CA ILE A 193 -0.40 -9.18 1.32
C ILE A 193 1.08 -9.02 0.93
N ARG A 194 1.88 -10.10 0.95
CA ARG A 194 3.30 -10.07 0.55
C ARG A 194 3.49 -9.70 -0.91
N SER A 195 2.50 -9.97 -1.77
CA SER A 195 2.53 -9.57 -3.17
C SER A 195 2.39 -8.06 -3.36
N TRP A 196 1.83 -7.31 -2.41
CA TRP A 196 1.60 -5.87 -2.56
C TRP A 196 2.90 -5.09 -2.80
N ARG A 197 2.84 -4.08 -3.66
CA ARG A 197 3.98 -3.22 -4.00
C ARG A 197 3.67 -1.77 -3.74
N PHE A 198 4.70 -1.05 -3.28
CA PHE A 198 4.61 0.34 -2.86
C PHE A 198 5.74 1.09 -3.56
N TYR A 199 5.38 2.10 -4.34
CA TYR A 199 6.35 2.99 -4.99
C TYR A 199 6.02 4.44 -4.64
N ASP A 200 6.93 5.11 -3.95
CA ASP A 200 6.77 6.47 -3.46
C ASP A 200 7.93 7.36 -3.89
N HIS A 201 9.17 6.99 -3.54
CA HIS A 201 10.35 7.82 -3.75
C HIS A 201 11.46 7.02 -4.39
N PHE A 202 11.41 6.94 -5.72
CA PHE A 202 12.59 6.59 -6.48
C PHE A 202 13.64 7.69 -6.36
N ARG A 203 14.83 7.31 -5.94
CA ARG A 203 15.99 8.19 -5.98
C ARG A 203 16.49 8.29 -7.40
N THR A 204 16.65 9.52 -7.89
CA THR A 204 17.21 9.84 -9.22
C THR A 204 18.31 10.88 -9.15
N ASP A 205 18.75 11.26 -7.95
CA ASP A 205 19.87 12.17 -7.73
C ASP A 205 21.19 11.64 -8.33
N ALA A 206 22.23 12.47 -8.35
CA ALA A 206 23.50 12.13 -9.01
C ALA A 206 24.15 10.83 -8.47
N GLU A 207 23.89 10.46 -7.22
CA GLU A 207 24.42 9.26 -6.58
C GLU A 207 23.42 8.10 -6.55
N ALA A 208 22.26 8.25 -7.22
CA ALA A 208 21.24 7.23 -7.22
C ALA A 208 21.76 5.93 -7.88
N PRO A 209 21.51 4.75 -7.26
CA PRO A 209 21.99 3.47 -7.79
C PRO A 209 21.53 3.18 -9.23
N VAL A 210 20.36 3.70 -9.62
CA VAL A 210 19.78 3.57 -10.97
C VAL A 210 20.64 4.23 -12.07
N ARG A 211 21.52 5.18 -11.71
CA ARG A 211 22.44 5.84 -12.67
C ARG A 211 23.72 5.04 -12.92
N LEU A 212 23.94 3.93 -12.19
CA LEU A 212 25.14 3.11 -12.27
C LEU A 212 24.82 1.73 -12.85
N PRO A 213 25.77 1.06 -13.54
CA PRO A 213 25.60 -0.32 -13.98
C PRO A 213 25.41 -1.30 -12.81
N GLN A 214 24.26 -1.97 -12.77
CA GLN A 214 23.89 -2.91 -11.70
C GLN A 214 23.99 -4.37 -12.15
N ILE A 215 24.01 -5.30 -11.20
CA ILE A 215 24.02 -6.74 -11.52
C ILE A 215 22.73 -7.10 -12.29
N GLY A 216 22.88 -7.68 -13.47
CA GLY A 216 21.78 -8.15 -14.30
C GLY A 216 21.35 -9.56 -13.91
N THR A 217 20.13 -9.72 -13.41
CA THR A 217 19.46 -11.02 -13.22
C THR A 217 18.00 -10.87 -13.64
N HIS A 218 17.26 -11.96 -13.83
CA HIS A 218 15.82 -11.84 -14.10
C HIS A 218 15.12 -11.14 -12.93
N THR A 219 14.62 -9.94 -13.19
CA THR A 219 13.97 -9.05 -12.23
C THR A 219 12.50 -8.91 -12.62
N PRO A 220 11.63 -9.87 -12.26
CA PRO A 220 10.22 -9.81 -12.60
C PRO A 220 9.47 -8.75 -11.79
N VAL A 221 10.09 -8.18 -10.75
CA VAL A 221 9.53 -7.17 -9.85
C VAL A 221 10.65 -6.17 -9.56
N LEU A 222 10.42 -4.90 -9.86
CA LEU A 222 11.37 -3.82 -9.57
C LEU A 222 11.50 -3.63 -8.05
N SER A 223 12.73 -3.46 -7.56
CA SER A 223 13.01 -3.13 -6.17
C SER A 223 12.46 -1.75 -5.78
N ASP A 224 12.12 -1.57 -4.50
CA ASP A 224 11.50 -0.34 -3.99
C ASP A 224 12.38 0.91 -4.20
N ASP A 225 13.71 0.74 -4.30
CA ASP A 225 14.69 1.82 -4.55
C ASP A 225 15.04 2.02 -6.03
N GLY A 226 14.55 1.14 -6.92
CA GLY A 226 14.76 1.22 -8.37
C GLY A 226 16.16 0.83 -8.85
N THR A 227 17.01 0.29 -7.98
CA THR A 227 18.40 -0.08 -8.33
C THR A 227 18.46 -1.02 -9.54
N ASP A 228 17.57 -2.00 -9.60
CA ASP A 228 17.52 -3.05 -10.61
C ASP A 228 16.76 -2.66 -11.90
N LEU A 229 16.62 -1.36 -12.20
CA LEU A 229 15.88 -0.86 -13.37
C LEU A 229 16.29 -1.54 -14.69
N ALA A 230 17.58 -1.59 -15.00
CA ALA A 230 18.05 -2.15 -16.27
C ALA A 230 17.66 -3.62 -16.43
N ALA A 231 17.79 -4.38 -15.34
CA ALA A 231 17.40 -5.78 -15.27
C ALA A 231 15.88 -5.96 -15.37
N ALA A 232 15.09 -5.09 -14.72
CA ALA A 232 13.63 -5.10 -14.79
C ALA A 232 13.13 -4.83 -16.21
N LEU A 233 13.66 -3.79 -16.87
CA LEU A 233 13.33 -3.46 -18.26
C LEU A 233 13.69 -4.60 -19.21
N GLN A 234 14.89 -5.19 -19.08
CA GLN A 234 15.28 -6.34 -19.89
C GLN A 234 14.34 -7.54 -19.66
N THR A 235 13.93 -7.78 -18.41
CA THR A 235 13.00 -8.86 -18.07
C THR A 235 11.61 -8.63 -18.67
N ILE A 236 11.14 -7.37 -18.74
CA ILE A 236 9.89 -7.01 -19.44
C ILE A 236 10.00 -7.33 -20.93
N THR A 237 11.13 -7.01 -21.56
CA THR A 237 11.38 -7.30 -22.97
C THR A 237 11.39 -8.80 -23.26
N GLU A 238 11.99 -9.61 -22.37
CA GLU A 238 12.19 -11.04 -22.62
C GLU A 238 10.98 -11.92 -22.29
N ILE A 239 10.28 -11.64 -21.18
CA ILE A 239 9.20 -12.50 -20.67
C ILE A 239 7.90 -11.76 -20.37
N GLY A 240 7.88 -10.42 -20.53
CA GLY A 240 6.75 -9.56 -20.24
C GLY A 240 6.10 -8.99 -21.50
N GLU A 241 5.63 -7.74 -21.39
CA GLU A 241 4.90 -7.04 -22.46
C GLU A 241 5.84 -6.09 -23.22
N ALA A 242 6.77 -6.63 -24.01
CA ALA A 242 7.74 -5.84 -24.79
C ALA A 242 7.10 -4.75 -25.65
N ALA A 243 5.98 -5.07 -26.32
CA ALA A 243 5.24 -4.10 -27.13
C ALA A 243 4.63 -2.95 -26.31
N ALA A 244 4.17 -3.23 -25.08
CA ALA A 244 3.66 -2.19 -24.18
C ALA A 244 4.79 -1.32 -23.64
N LEU A 245 5.97 -1.90 -23.43
CA LEU A 245 7.18 -1.15 -23.07
C LEU A 245 7.55 -0.16 -24.18
N ASP A 246 7.69 -0.64 -25.43
CA ASP A 246 8.01 0.23 -26.56
C ASP A 246 6.95 1.33 -26.76
N ALA A 247 5.67 0.98 -26.63
CA ALA A 247 4.58 1.95 -26.73
C ALA A 247 4.63 3.01 -25.62
N ALA A 248 4.93 2.64 -24.37
CA ALA A 248 5.05 3.59 -23.27
C ALA A 248 6.23 4.57 -23.46
N ILE A 249 7.34 4.08 -24.03
CA ILE A 249 8.50 4.93 -24.32
C ILE A 249 8.22 5.88 -25.49
N ASP A 250 7.59 5.41 -26.56
CA ASP A 250 7.23 6.28 -27.69
C ASP A 250 6.19 7.34 -27.30
N ASP A 251 5.23 6.98 -26.44
CA ASP A 251 4.20 7.90 -25.94
C ASP A 251 4.80 9.05 -25.09
N ALA A 252 5.79 8.74 -24.25
CA ALA A 252 6.47 9.73 -23.42
C ALA A 252 7.57 10.50 -24.14
N PHE A 253 8.32 9.82 -25.01
CA PHE A 253 9.51 10.34 -25.68
C PHE A 253 9.52 9.95 -27.17
N PRO A 254 8.66 10.57 -28.01
CA PRO A 254 8.49 10.17 -29.40
C PRO A 254 9.80 10.03 -30.18
N GLY A 255 9.96 8.90 -30.87
CA GLY A 255 11.17 8.59 -31.63
C GLY A 255 12.39 8.19 -30.78
N SER A 256 12.22 7.99 -29.47
CA SER A 256 13.25 7.44 -28.59
C SER A 256 13.14 5.91 -28.49
N ARG A 257 14.25 5.25 -28.16
CA ARG A 257 14.30 3.79 -27.95
C ARG A 257 15.20 3.47 -26.76
N LEU A 258 14.77 2.51 -25.95
CA LEU A 258 15.58 1.97 -24.87
C LEU A 258 16.47 0.82 -25.37
N GLU A 259 17.70 0.79 -24.88
CA GLU A 259 18.65 -0.31 -25.10
C GLU A 259 19.28 -0.66 -23.74
N ILE A 260 19.32 -1.95 -23.41
CA ILE A 260 20.03 -2.44 -22.21
C ILE A 260 21.40 -2.95 -22.64
N VAL A 261 22.45 -2.34 -22.11
CA VAL A 261 23.83 -2.73 -22.37
C VAL A 261 24.31 -3.68 -21.27
N ASN A 262 24.89 -4.81 -21.66
CA ASN A 262 25.46 -5.80 -20.75
C ASN A 262 26.99 -5.79 -20.81
N HIS A 263 27.62 -5.39 -19.71
CA HIS A 263 29.05 -5.45 -19.49
C HIS A 263 29.40 -6.52 -18.46
N SER A 264 29.65 -7.75 -18.93
CA SER A 264 30.08 -8.88 -18.10
C SER A 264 29.13 -9.16 -16.92
N GLY A 265 27.81 -9.13 -17.17
CA GLY A 265 26.78 -9.37 -16.17
C GLY A 265 26.34 -8.10 -15.41
N ARG A 266 26.88 -6.93 -15.76
CA ARG A 266 26.36 -5.64 -15.29
C ARG A 266 25.52 -4.98 -16.37
N PHE A 267 24.27 -4.68 -16.06
CA PHE A 267 23.31 -4.08 -16.99
C PHE A 267 23.22 -2.59 -16.74
N GLU A 268 23.13 -1.84 -17.82
CA GLU A 268 22.96 -0.39 -17.81
C GLU A 268 21.84 0.00 -18.78
N VAL A 269 21.01 0.96 -18.36
CA VAL A 269 20.00 1.56 -19.25
C VAL A 269 20.68 2.59 -20.13
N THR A 270 20.44 2.47 -21.43
CA THR A 270 20.78 3.50 -22.41
C THR A 270 19.56 3.88 -23.24
N MET A 271 19.51 5.12 -23.70
CA MET A 271 18.40 5.63 -24.49
C MET A 271 18.89 6.34 -25.73
N ARG A 272 18.45 5.88 -26.90
CA ARG A 272 18.60 6.61 -28.16
C ARG A 272 17.49 7.63 -28.28
N GLN A 273 17.82 8.85 -28.67
CA GLN A 273 16.87 9.91 -28.95
C GLN A 273 17.06 10.42 -30.37
N HIS A 274 15.96 10.83 -31.01
CA HIS A 274 16.02 11.46 -32.31
C HIS A 274 16.93 12.70 -32.27
N GLY A 275 17.84 12.81 -33.24
CA GLY A 275 18.81 13.91 -33.34
C GLY A 275 20.15 13.70 -32.63
N LEU A 276 20.30 12.65 -31.81
CA LEU A 276 21.59 12.32 -31.18
C LEU A 276 22.32 11.19 -31.94
N LEU A 277 23.64 11.33 -32.08
CA LEU A 277 24.49 10.35 -32.80
C LEU A 277 24.85 9.12 -31.95
N ARG A 278 24.64 9.18 -30.63
CA ARG A 278 24.90 8.09 -29.68
C ARG A 278 23.76 7.97 -28.68
N ALA A 279 23.65 6.79 -28.07
CA ALA A 279 22.78 6.62 -26.92
C ALA A 279 23.31 7.39 -25.70
N LEU A 280 22.39 7.90 -24.89
CA LEU A 280 22.66 8.49 -23.58
C LEU A 280 22.63 7.39 -22.53
N SER A 281 23.60 7.37 -21.62
CA SER A 281 23.55 6.48 -20.47
C SER A 281 22.59 6.99 -19.40
N ALA A 282 22.20 6.12 -18.46
CA ALA A 282 21.38 6.51 -17.30
C ALA A 282 21.99 7.68 -16.51
N ALA A 283 23.31 7.80 -16.45
CA ALA A 283 24.00 8.92 -15.81
C ALA A 283 23.73 10.29 -16.47
N GLU A 284 23.41 10.29 -17.77
CA GLU A 284 23.17 11.51 -18.56
C GLU A 284 21.69 11.89 -18.65
N LEU A 285 20.78 10.98 -18.28
CA LEU A 285 19.34 11.21 -18.34
C LEU A 285 18.87 12.18 -17.26
N SER A 286 17.84 12.98 -17.59
CA SER A 286 17.17 13.84 -16.61
C SER A 286 16.48 13.02 -15.53
N ASP A 287 16.32 13.60 -14.34
CA ASP A 287 15.58 12.98 -13.23
C ASP A 287 14.17 12.57 -13.63
N GLY A 288 13.48 13.43 -14.40
CA GLY A 288 12.13 13.14 -14.90
C GLY A 288 12.11 11.96 -15.87
N THR A 289 13.13 11.82 -16.73
CA THR A 289 13.26 10.67 -17.63
C THR A 289 13.48 9.39 -16.84
N LEU A 290 14.47 9.35 -15.94
CA LEU A 290 14.75 8.16 -15.12
C LEU A 290 13.55 7.75 -14.26
N ARG A 291 12.87 8.73 -13.66
CA ARG A 291 11.68 8.45 -12.85
C ARG A 291 10.54 7.88 -13.70
N TYR A 292 10.34 8.39 -14.91
CA TYR A 292 9.37 7.81 -15.83
C TYR A 292 9.74 6.36 -16.17
N LEU A 293 11.01 6.07 -16.48
CA LEU A 293 11.47 4.71 -16.76
C LEU A 293 11.27 3.75 -15.57
N LEU A 294 11.50 4.22 -14.34
CA LEU A 294 11.22 3.47 -13.12
C LEU A 294 9.72 3.15 -12.96
N LEU A 295 8.86 4.12 -13.24
CA LEU A 295 7.41 3.91 -13.24
C LEU A 295 6.99 2.92 -14.34
N VAL A 296 7.60 2.99 -15.52
CA VAL A 296 7.36 2.02 -16.61
C VAL A 296 7.73 0.60 -16.16
N ALA A 297 8.90 0.41 -15.59
CA ALA A 297 9.32 -0.90 -15.09
C ALA A 297 8.41 -1.42 -13.97
N ALA A 298 7.96 -0.54 -13.06
CA ALA A 298 7.03 -0.88 -11.99
C ALA A 298 5.64 -1.27 -12.51
N LEU A 299 5.12 -0.56 -13.52
CA LEU A 299 3.76 -0.70 -14.04
C LEU A 299 3.62 -1.86 -15.05
N LEU A 300 4.69 -2.15 -15.80
CA LEU A 300 4.73 -3.26 -16.78
C LEU A 300 5.38 -4.53 -16.21
N THR A 301 5.48 -4.63 -14.88
CA THR A 301 6.07 -5.78 -14.18
C THR A 301 5.55 -7.14 -14.73
N PRO A 302 6.44 -8.08 -15.09
CA PRO A 302 6.05 -9.41 -15.54
C PRO A 302 5.35 -10.25 -14.47
N ARG A 303 5.48 -9.86 -13.19
CA ARG A 303 4.78 -10.49 -12.06
C ARG A 303 3.92 -9.44 -11.33
N PRO A 304 2.73 -9.11 -11.87
CA PRO A 304 1.82 -8.14 -11.29
C PRO A 304 1.48 -8.44 -9.84
N PRO A 305 1.56 -7.45 -8.94
CA PRO A 305 1.10 -7.63 -7.57
C PRO A 305 -0.43 -7.64 -7.51
N GLN A 306 -1.02 -8.22 -6.45
CA GLN A 306 -2.46 -8.08 -6.26
C GLN A 306 -2.88 -6.63 -5.95
N LEU A 307 -1.98 -5.83 -5.38
CA LEU A 307 -2.16 -4.41 -5.12
C LEU A 307 -0.87 -3.65 -5.42
N LEU A 308 -0.97 -2.61 -6.25
CA LEU A 308 0.08 -1.64 -6.54
C LEU A 308 -0.32 -0.28 -5.95
N VAL A 309 0.51 0.26 -5.06
CA VAL A 309 0.27 1.55 -4.42
C VAL A 309 1.32 2.54 -4.91
N LEU A 310 0.88 3.57 -5.62
CA LEU A 310 1.70 4.68 -6.11
C LEU A 310 1.45 5.91 -5.26
N ASN A 311 2.48 6.45 -4.63
CA ASN A 311 2.37 7.67 -3.82
C ASN A 311 3.13 8.80 -4.47
N GLU A 312 2.40 9.81 -4.95
CA GLU A 312 2.91 10.96 -5.69
C GLU A 312 3.81 10.55 -6.88
N PRO A 313 3.33 9.66 -7.78
CA PRO A 313 4.12 9.23 -8.93
C PRO A 313 4.49 10.39 -9.87
N GLU A 314 3.74 11.49 -9.84
CA GLU A 314 4.01 12.72 -10.60
C GLU A 314 5.27 13.50 -10.17
N THR A 315 5.79 13.26 -8.96
CA THR A 315 6.82 14.13 -8.39
C THR A 315 8.06 14.14 -9.28
N SER A 316 8.64 15.31 -9.56
CA SER A 316 9.79 15.47 -10.47
C SER A 316 9.57 15.05 -11.94
N LEU A 317 8.34 14.73 -12.37
CA LEU A 317 8.03 14.51 -13.79
C LEU A 317 7.65 15.82 -14.48
N HIS A 318 8.01 15.94 -15.76
CA HIS A 318 7.51 17.03 -16.58
C HIS A 318 5.98 16.89 -16.77
N PRO A 319 5.19 17.97 -16.67
CA PRO A 319 3.73 17.91 -16.79
C PRO A 319 3.19 17.25 -18.07
N ASP A 320 3.96 17.27 -19.15
CA ASP A 320 3.59 16.67 -20.43
C ASP A 320 3.69 15.13 -20.43
N LEU A 321 4.38 14.54 -19.45
CA LEU A 321 4.46 13.09 -19.26
C LEU A 321 3.26 12.52 -18.50
N LEU A 322 2.47 13.36 -17.82
CA LEU A 322 1.37 12.91 -16.96
C LEU A 322 0.24 12.19 -17.72
N PRO A 323 -0.15 12.61 -18.94
CA PRO A 323 -1.12 11.84 -19.74
C PRO A 323 -0.60 10.46 -20.13
N ALA A 324 0.67 10.32 -20.50
CA ALA A 324 1.29 9.04 -20.82
C ALA A 324 1.37 8.13 -19.58
N LEU A 325 1.74 8.70 -18.43
CA LEU A 325 1.71 7.98 -17.15
C LEU A 325 0.29 7.51 -16.78
N ALA A 326 -0.74 8.33 -17.00
CA ALA A 326 -2.12 7.97 -16.71
C ALA A 326 -2.58 6.75 -17.53
N ARG A 327 -2.29 6.72 -18.84
CA ARG A 327 -2.56 5.56 -19.70
C ARG A 327 -1.82 4.31 -19.23
N LEU A 328 -0.58 4.46 -18.78
CA LEU A 328 0.22 3.35 -18.28
C LEU A 328 -0.32 2.78 -16.95
N ILE A 329 -0.79 3.66 -16.06
CA ILE A 329 -1.48 3.27 -14.82
C ILE A 329 -2.80 2.56 -15.14
N ALA A 330 -3.56 3.06 -16.11
CA ALA A 330 -4.79 2.43 -16.57
C ALA A 330 -4.52 1.03 -17.12
N HIS A 331 -3.47 0.87 -17.95
CA HIS A 331 -3.04 -0.43 -18.44
C HIS A 331 -2.68 -1.39 -17.30
N ALA A 332 -1.87 -0.95 -16.34
CA ALA A 332 -1.51 -1.76 -15.17
C ALA A 332 -2.73 -2.18 -14.34
N SER A 333 -3.77 -1.32 -14.26
CA SER A 333 -5.01 -1.60 -13.53
C SER A 333 -5.85 -2.74 -14.10
N THR A 334 -5.57 -3.18 -15.34
CA THR A 334 -6.20 -4.36 -15.94
C THR A 334 -5.68 -5.68 -15.33
N ARG A 335 -4.47 -5.67 -14.78
CA ARG A 335 -3.75 -6.84 -14.23
C ARG A 335 -3.54 -6.78 -12.72
N SER A 336 -3.52 -5.59 -12.15
CA SER A 336 -3.35 -5.35 -10.71
C SER A 336 -4.45 -4.42 -10.20
N GLN A 337 -4.78 -4.51 -8.93
CA GLN A 337 -5.48 -3.40 -8.29
C GLN A 337 -4.48 -2.25 -8.10
N VAL A 338 -4.83 -1.03 -8.50
CA VAL A 338 -3.96 0.15 -8.37
C VAL A 338 -4.59 1.18 -7.46
N LEU A 339 -3.80 1.71 -6.52
CA LEU A 339 -4.15 2.85 -5.69
C LEU A 339 -3.12 3.95 -5.92
N VAL A 340 -3.57 5.09 -6.41
CA VAL A 340 -2.75 6.27 -6.67
C VAL A 340 -3.10 7.34 -5.65
N VAL A 341 -2.12 7.77 -4.87
CA VAL A 341 -2.21 8.97 -4.04
C VAL A 341 -1.56 10.10 -4.83
N SER A 342 -2.33 11.13 -5.17
CA SER A 342 -1.83 12.22 -6.03
C SER A 342 -2.41 13.58 -5.65
N HIS A 343 -1.64 14.61 -5.96
CA HIS A 343 -2.02 16.02 -5.89
C HIS A 343 -2.01 16.72 -7.25
N ALA A 344 -1.42 16.10 -8.28
CA ALA A 344 -1.36 16.68 -9.62
C ALA A 344 -2.71 16.61 -10.33
N THR A 345 -3.40 17.75 -10.41
CA THR A 345 -4.70 17.89 -11.10
C THR A 345 -4.69 17.33 -12.52
N ARG A 346 -3.59 17.49 -13.27
CA ARG A 346 -3.46 16.94 -14.63
C ARG A 346 -3.46 15.41 -14.67
N LEU A 347 -2.76 14.76 -13.72
CA LEU A 347 -2.73 13.30 -13.60
C LEU A 347 -4.08 12.77 -13.12
N ILE A 348 -4.63 13.38 -12.06
CA ILE A 348 -5.94 13.03 -11.50
C ILE A 348 -7.01 13.10 -12.59
N ALA A 349 -7.11 14.23 -13.30
CA ALA A 349 -8.11 14.41 -14.35
C ALA A 349 -7.92 13.45 -15.53
N ALA A 350 -6.70 12.95 -15.78
CA ALA A 350 -6.46 11.92 -16.79
C ALA A 350 -6.94 10.54 -16.30
N LEU A 351 -6.60 10.16 -15.06
CA LEU A 351 -7.03 8.90 -14.46
C LEU A 351 -8.55 8.81 -14.25
N GLU A 352 -9.21 9.92 -13.89
CA GLU A 352 -10.67 9.96 -13.72
C GLU A 352 -11.45 9.79 -15.03
N ARG A 353 -10.79 9.90 -16.20
CA ARG A 353 -11.40 9.58 -17.51
C ARG A 353 -11.34 8.09 -17.85
N GLU A 354 -10.52 7.32 -17.13
CA GLU A 354 -10.37 5.89 -17.37
C GLU A 354 -11.58 5.14 -16.81
N GLU A 355 -12.06 4.16 -17.57
CA GLU A 355 -13.24 3.38 -17.22
C GLU A 355 -12.99 2.55 -15.94
N GLY A 356 -13.94 2.61 -15.00
CA GLY A 356 -13.84 1.89 -13.73
C GLY A 356 -12.85 2.51 -12.72
N SER A 357 -12.42 3.76 -12.96
CA SER A 357 -11.72 4.55 -11.94
C SER A 357 -12.65 4.95 -10.81
N LEU A 358 -12.14 4.92 -9.57
CA LEU A 358 -12.82 5.34 -8.35
C LEU A 358 -12.05 6.48 -7.70
N SER A 359 -12.65 7.68 -7.70
CA SER A 359 -12.07 8.86 -7.03
C SER A 359 -12.48 8.88 -5.56
N VAL A 360 -11.50 8.97 -4.65
CA VAL A 360 -11.69 9.05 -3.21
C VAL A 360 -11.05 10.35 -2.72
N MET A 361 -11.87 11.39 -2.56
CA MET A 361 -11.45 12.70 -2.08
C MET A 361 -11.49 12.73 -0.55
N LEU A 362 -10.34 12.90 0.07
CA LEU A 362 -10.21 13.03 1.51
C LEU A 362 -10.24 14.50 1.92
N GLU A 363 -10.93 14.79 3.01
CA GLU A 363 -10.90 16.09 3.65
C GLU A 363 -10.73 15.97 5.16
N LYS A 364 -10.42 17.10 5.79
CA LYS A 364 -10.18 17.17 7.23
C LYS A 364 -11.33 17.93 7.91
N GLN A 365 -12.01 17.27 8.84
CA GLN A 365 -13.01 17.88 9.70
C GLN A 365 -12.56 17.75 11.17
N LEU A 366 -12.31 18.88 11.84
CA LEU A 366 -11.86 18.94 13.24
C LEU A 366 -10.69 17.98 13.59
N GLY A 367 -9.71 17.86 12.69
CA GLY A 367 -8.59 16.94 12.89
C GLY A 367 -8.78 15.55 12.29
N SER A 368 -10.03 15.08 12.17
CA SER A 368 -10.35 13.76 11.63
C SER A 368 -10.43 13.79 10.11
N THR A 369 -9.99 12.71 9.47
CA THR A 369 -10.15 12.48 8.02
C THR A 369 -11.53 11.91 7.73
N ARG A 370 -12.17 12.37 6.65
CA ARG A 370 -13.40 11.80 6.09
C ARG A 370 -13.34 11.79 4.56
N ILE A 371 -14.16 10.95 3.92
CA ILE A 371 -14.36 10.95 2.46
C ILE A 371 -15.40 12.02 2.13
N ALA A 372 -15.10 12.90 1.17
CA ALA A 372 -15.90 14.09 0.84
C ALA A 372 -16.87 13.86 -0.33
N ASN A 373 -16.58 12.89 -1.19
CA ASN A 373 -17.20 12.75 -2.51
C ASN A 373 -17.91 11.39 -2.71
N ILE A 374 -18.08 10.60 -1.66
CA ILE A 374 -18.79 9.31 -1.69
C ILE A 374 -19.88 9.38 -0.62
N ASP A 375 -21.11 9.05 -1.00
CA ASP A 375 -22.24 9.05 -0.09
C ASP A 375 -22.07 7.96 0.98
N GLU A 376 -22.57 8.22 2.19
CA GLU A 376 -22.45 7.28 3.32
C GLU A 376 -23.05 5.90 3.02
N TYR A 377 -24.08 5.85 2.18
CA TYR A 377 -24.73 4.60 1.74
C TYR A 377 -23.87 3.76 0.78
N ASP A 378 -22.91 4.38 0.09
CA ASP A 378 -21.98 3.71 -0.81
C ASP A 378 -20.70 3.26 -0.09
N ILE A 379 -20.50 3.69 1.15
CA ILE A 379 -19.41 3.21 2.00
C ILE A 379 -19.70 1.75 2.39
N PRO A 380 -18.78 0.80 2.13
CA PRO A 380 -19.00 -0.60 2.46
C PRO A 380 -19.24 -0.80 3.96
N ALA A 381 -20.16 -1.70 4.30
CA ALA A 381 -20.37 -2.08 5.69
C ALA A 381 -19.12 -2.75 6.27
N TRP A 382 -18.61 -2.22 7.38
CA TRP A 382 -17.47 -2.79 8.09
C TRP A 382 -17.81 -3.04 9.56
N LYS A 383 -17.32 -4.16 10.09
CA LYS A 383 -17.42 -4.48 11.50
C LYS A 383 -16.06 -4.93 12.01
N TRP A 384 -15.51 -4.17 12.96
CA TRP A 384 -14.30 -4.59 13.66
C TRP A 384 -14.57 -5.84 14.52
N PRO A 385 -13.62 -6.79 14.57
CA PRO A 385 -13.70 -7.89 15.52
C PRO A 385 -13.64 -7.33 16.95
N SER A 386 -14.46 -7.86 17.85
CA SER A 386 -14.48 -7.42 19.25
C SER A 386 -13.16 -7.75 19.96
N ARG A 387 -12.66 -6.83 20.78
CA ARG A 387 -11.50 -7.13 21.62
C ARG A 387 -11.81 -8.17 22.69
#